data_AF-A0A5K4F8B7-F1
#
_entry.id   AF-A0A5K4F8B7-F1
#
_cell.length_a   1.000
_cell.length_b   1.000
_cell.length_c   1.000
_cell.angle_alpha   90.00
_cell.angle_beta   90.00
_cell.angle_gamma   90.00
#
_symmetry.space_group_name_H-M   'P 1'
#
loop_
_entity.id
_entity.type
_entity.pdbx_description
1 polymer ?
#
loop_
_entity_poly.entity_id
_entity_poly.type
_entity_poly.pdbx_seq_one_letter_code
_entity_poly.pdbx_strand_id
1 'polypeptide(L)'
;MKFVALVSGGKDSIYNIMECIVHGHSLVALVNLCPPKCSDNETSEIDSYMYQSVGSEAIGYISNALEVPLYQMELRRVSHCRRMLYRQCSNDEVEDLYDILCRVLSEIPDVTAVSSGAILSDYQRYRVENVTRRLGLRSLCFLWQRSQEELLEDIVSAGIDAIIIKIAAFGLTVEDFLGVHLSSIAYKLRQLSVPPWSLNVCGEGGEFETVTLDCPIFNSRIRLQSEPEIVTHSKDPFSPTAYLRLRNLLLEAKPLDEVCRTPEQFLSLKGKHINVENTSTHERSPFITPFERLKSISLKTCEEIKGDFINAMLRKTNNNGNNDNQKYDECDRKSINNFARSLGNGMYVTSNYYGTGEKVDEIYEATEDAFSQMKNVFALNEIKPQQIVQFIVVLSQRLSPDVFSSFNEAYTGQLNRWLEEVEIDSINSKTEYIDSYMPTRVCICVNSNAQFIQNYQIKTWY
;
A
#
# COMPACT_ATOMS: atom_id res chain seq x y z
N MET A 1 18.72 3.85 -1.73
CA MET A 1 18.35 4.88 -0.72
C MET A 1 18.68 4.35 0.66
N LYS A 2 19.02 5.23 1.61
CA LYS A 2 19.09 4.87 3.04
C LYS A 2 17.68 4.99 3.63
N PHE A 3 17.21 3.93 4.28
CA PHE A 3 15.85 3.88 4.79
C PHE A 3 15.78 3.43 6.25
N VAL A 4 14.74 3.90 6.93
CA VAL A 4 14.34 3.42 8.25
C VAL A 4 13.10 2.54 8.11
N ALA A 5 13.07 1.41 8.82
CA ALA A 5 11.94 0.49 8.77
C ALA A 5 11.00 0.71 9.93
N LEU A 6 9.70 0.88 9.64
CA LEU A 6 8.65 0.73 10.63
C LEU A 6 8.46 -0.76 10.90
N VAL A 7 8.77 -1.19 12.11
CA VAL A 7 8.70 -2.61 12.49
C VAL A 7 7.65 -2.86 13.53
N SER A 8 6.90 -3.94 13.35
CA SER A 8 6.06 -4.55 14.39
C SER A 8 6.70 -5.80 15.00
N GLY A 9 7.83 -6.23 14.41
CA GLY A 9 8.48 -7.49 14.71
C GLY A 9 7.86 -8.70 14.00
N GLY A 10 6.71 -8.53 13.36
CA GLY A 10 6.03 -9.58 12.59
C GLY A 10 6.58 -9.77 11.18
N LYS A 11 6.14 -10.87 10.56
CA LYS A 11 6.60 -11.36 9.26
C LYS A 11 6.61 -10.30 8.14
N ASP A 12 5.59 -9.43 8.09
CA ASP A 12 5.38 -8.54 6.94
C ASP A 12 6.36 -7.37 6.98
N SER A 13 6.58 -6.79 8.15
CA SER A 13 7.57 -5.71 8.34
C SER A 13 8.99 -6.21 8.04
N ILE A 14 9.33 -7.43 8.47
CA ILE A 14 10.65 -8.04 8.23
C ILE A 14 10.83 -8.42 6.76
N TYR A 15 9.83 -9.01 6.12
CA TYR A 15 9.90 -9.33 4.70
C TYR A 15 10.02 -8.07 3.83
N ASN A 16 9.32 -6.99 4.18
CA ASN A 16 9.45 -5.71 3.47
C ASN A 16 10.86 -5.09 3.60
N ILE A 17 11.57 -5.33 4.71
CA ILE A 17 12.99 -4.95 4.84
C ILE A 17 13.84 -5.72 3.81
N MET A 18 13.64 -7.03 3.69
CA MET A 18 14.36 -7.86 2.72
C MET A 18 14.08 -7.40 1.29
N GLU A 19 12.81 -7.09 0.97
CA GLU A 19 12.40 -6.49 -0.30
C GLU A 19 13.12 -5.16 -0.58
N CYS A 20 13.22 -4.27 0.42
CA CYS A 20 13.97 -3.02 0.28
C CYS A 20 15.45 -3.29 -0.07
N ILE A 21 16.09 -4.27 0.58
CA ILE A 21 17.48 -4.63 0.33
C ILE A 21 17.66 -5.21 -1.07
N VAL A 22 16.79 -6.11 -1.51
CA VAL A 22 16.77 -6.65 -2.89
C VAL A 22 16.72 -5.52 -3.93
N HIS A 23 16.02 -4.43 -3.61
CA HIS A 23 15.89 -3.25 -4.48
C HIS A 23 17.02 -2.21 -4.29
N GLY A 24 18.13 -2.61 -3.68
CA GLY A 24 19.33 -1.77 -3.52
C GLY A 24 19.15 -0.64 -2.51
N HIS A 25 18.28 -0.82 -1.51
CA HIS A 25 18.15 0.10 -0.38
C HIS A 25 18.90 -0.42 0.84
N SER A 26 19.41 0.49 1.66
CA SER A 26 20.21 0.17 2.83
C SER A 26 19.44 0.53 4.09
N LEU A 27 19.18 -0.47 4.94
CA LEU A 27 18.56 -0.26 6.24
C LEU A 27 19.54 0.47 7.15
N VAL A 28 19.10 1.55 7.81
CA VAL A 28 19.96 2.31 8.73
C VAL A 28 19.46 2.35 10.17
N ALA A 29 18.16 2.16 10.40
CA ALA A 29 17.58 2.07 11.72
C ALA A 29 16.19 1.43 11.68
N LEU A 30 15.71 0.98 12.84
CA LEU A 30 14.34 0.56 13.07
C LEU A 30 13.58 1.64 13.84
N VAL A 31 12.30 1.77 13.53
CA VAL A 31 11.34 2.59 14.27
C VAL A 31 10.20 1.70 14.74
N ASN A 32 9.88 1.77 16.02
CA ASN A 32 8.75 1.05 16.61
C ASN A 32 7.97 1.98 17.53
N LEU A 33 6.67 2.11 17.29
CA LEU A 33 5.75 2.72 18.24
C LEU A 33 5.15 1.62 19.11
N CYS A 34 5.33 1.70 20.42
CA CYS A 34 4.84 0.71 21.38
C CYS A 34 3.69 1.28 22.22
N PRO A 35 2.82 0.42 22.78
CA PRO A 35 1.87 0.87 23.80
C PRO A 35 2.62 1.49 25.00
N PRO A 36 2.01 2.44 25.73
CA PRO A 36 2.49 2.90 27.03
C PRO A 36 2.66 1.71 27.99
N LYS A 37 3.66 1.79 28.85
CA LYS A 37 3.78 0.84 29.95
C LYS A 37 2.70 1.15 30.99
N CYS A 38 1.65 0.33 31.06
CA CYS A 38 0.75 0.37 32.21
C CYS A 38 1.57 0.10 33.49
N SER A 39 1.39 0.93 34.50
CA SER A 39 2.01 0.76 35.82
C SER A 39 1.61 -0.55 36.50
N ASP A 40 0.44 -1.06 36.11
CA ASP A 40 -0.08 -2.35 36.52
C ASP A 40 0.10 -3.32 35.35
N ASN A 41 0.55 -4.54 35.62
CA ASN A 41 0.80 -5.62 34.64
C ASN A 41 -0.46 -6.07 33.86
N GLU A 42 -1.53 -5.26 33.83
CA GLU A 42 -2.81 -5.53 33.22
C GLU A 42 -2.87 -4.84 31.85
N THR A 43 -2.82 -5.68 30.81
CA THR A 43 -3.03 -5.40 29.38
C THR A 43 -1.91 -4.65 28.64
N SER A 44 -1.10 -5.41 27.88
CA SER A 44 -0.20 -4.89 26.83
C SER A 44 -0.95 -4.54 25.54
N GLU A 45 -2.28 -4.62 25.52
CA GLU A 45 -3.12 -4.49 24.32
C GLU A 45 -3.86 -3.14 24.34
N ILE A 46 -3.74 -2.40 23.25
CA ILE A 46 -4.46 -1.15 23.01
C ILE A 46 -5.14 -1.27 21.65
N ASP A 47 -6.35 -0.72 21.54
CA ASP A 47 -7.06 -0.55 20.28
C ASP A 47 -6.36 0.51 19.40
N SER A 48 -5.22 0.17 18.79
CA SER A 48 -4.60 0.96 17.72
C SER A 48 -4.97 0.39 16.36
N TYR A 49 -5.38 1.26 15.45
CA TYR A 49 -5.63 0.90 14.05
C TYR A 49 -4.34 0.82 13.22
N MET A 50 -3.24 1.37 13.75
CA MET A 50 -1.97 1.53 13.04
C MET A 50 -0.86 0.60 13.56
N TYR A 51 -0.85 0.28 14.84
CA TYR A 51 0.33 -0.29 15.50
C TYR A 51 0.00 -1.58 16.26
N GLN A 52 0.80 -2.62 16.01
CA GLN A 52 0.74 -3.87 16.74
C GLN A 52 1.25 -3.66 18.17
N SER A 53 0.47 -4.08 19.17
CA SER A 53 0.83 -3.95 20.58
C SER A 53 1.51 -5.21 21.15
N VAL A 54 1.13 -6.38 20.65
CA VAL A 54 1.62 -7.69 21.10
C VAL A 54 2.97 -8.01 20.48
N GLY A 55 3.92 -8.54 21.26
CA GLY A 55 5.24 -8.94 20.79
C GLY A 55 6.29 -7.83 20.88
N SER A 56 5.94 -6.69 21.48
CA SER A 56 6.84 -5.56 21.73
C SER A 56 8.13 -5.96 22.48
N GLU A 57 8.07 -7.04 23.26
CA GLU A 57 9.18 -7.64 24.01
C GLU A 57 10.32 -8.13 23.09
N ALA A 58 10.00 -8.55 21.86
CA ALA A 58 10.99 -9.07 20.91
C ALA A 58 11.66 -7.98 20.06
N ILE A 59 11.13 -6.75 20.02
CA ILE A 59 11.62 -5.70 19.11
C ILE A 59 13.08 -5.34 19.37
N GLY A 60 13.48 -5.25 20.65
CA GLY A 60 14.87 -5.00 21.02
C GLY A 60 15.81 -6.13 20.55
N TYR A 61 15.35 -7.38 20.60
CA TYR A 61 16.09 -8.54 20.11
C TYR A 61 16.20 -8.53 18.58
N ILE A 62 15.14 -8.13 17.88
CA ILE A 62 15.14 -7.98 16.42
C ILE A 62 16.13 -6.88 15.98
N SER A 63 16.16 -5.74 16.67
CA SER A 63 17.15 -4.68 16.43
C SER A 63 18.59 -5.17 16.61
N ASN A 64 18.85 -5.90 17.70
CA ASN A 64 20.16 -6.47 17.97
C ASN A 64 20.54 -7.56 16.93
N ALA A 65 19.59 -8.40 16.52
CA ALA A 65 19.79 -9.40 15.48
C ALA A 65 20.11 -8.77 14.11
N LEU A 66 19.49 -7.63 13.79
CA LEU A 66 19.78 -6.86 12.57
C LEU A 66 21.02 -5.96 12.68
N GLU A 67 21.57 -5.77 13.89
CA GLU A 67 22.70 -4.89 14.18
C GLU A 67 22.47 -3.44 13.70
N VAL A 68 21.25 -2.92 13.87
CA VAL A 68 20.90 -1.53 13.55
C VAL A 68 20.25 -0.82 14.75
N PRO A 69 20.43 0.50 14.90
CA PRO A 69 19.79 1.27 15.98
C PRO A 69 18.27 1.12 16.01
N LEU A 70 17.69 1.08 17.21
CA LEU A 70 16.25 1.09 17.45
C LEU A 70 15.80 2.43 18.03
N TYR A 71 14.90 3.09 17.31
CA TYR A 71 14.14 4.22 17.78
C TYR A 71 12.77 3.71 18.23
N GLN A 72 12.60 3.57 19.55
CA GLN A 72 11.33 3.16 20.13
C GLN A 72 10.70 4.32 20.90
N MET A 73 9.38 4.51 20.74
CA MET A 73 8.62 5.53 21.46
C MET A 73 7.25 4.97 21.85
N GLU A 74 6.80 5.29 23.06
CA GLU A 74 5.45 4.98 23.52
C GLU A 74 4.44 5.87 22.79
N LEU A 75 3.31 5.29 22.38
CA LEU A 75 2.16 6.02 21.84
C LEU A 75 1.64 6.98 22.92
N ARG A 76 1.51 8.25 22.58
CA ARG A 76 0.97 9.30 23.47
C ARG A 76 -0.40 9.75 23.03
N ARG A 77 -0.68 9.60 21.74
CA ARG A 77 -1.88 10.06 21.06
C ARG A 77 -2.76 8.86 20.70
N VAL A 78 -4.04 9.11 20.49
CA VAL A 78 -5.03 8.08 20.13
C VAL A 78 -5.53 8.29 18.70
N SER A 79 -6.21 7.29 18.14
CA SER A 79 -6.78 7.39 16.79
C SER A 79 -7.97 8.37 16.76
N HIS A 80 -7.80 9.52 16.10
CA HIS A 80 -8.81 10.57 15.95
C HIS A 80 -9.31 10.69 14.50
N CYS A 81 -8.39 10.74 13.54
CA CYS A 81 -8.70 10.76 12.12
C CYS A 81 -9.00 9.34 11.67
N ARG A 82 -10.27 8.95 11.60
CA ARG A 82 -10.70 7.61 11.13
C ARG A 82 -11.05 7.57 9.64
N ARG A 83 -10.76 8.64 8.91
CA ARG A 83 -11.02 8.73 7.45
C ARG A 83 -10.00 7.89 6.69
N MET A 84 -10.37 7.42 5.49
CA MET A 84 -9.43 6.72 4.60
C MET A 84 -8.23 7.61 4.26
N LEU A 85 -8.49 8.82 3.78
CA LEU A 85 -7.46 9.83 3.57
C LEU A 85 -7.11 10.51 4.89
N TYR A 86 -5.83 10.47 5.25
CA TYR A 86 -5.35 11.12 6.47
C TYR A 86 -5.29 12.64 6.31
N ARG A 87 -6.00 13.34 7.18
CA ARG A 87 -5.88 14.79 7.39
C ARG A 87 -5.11 15.00 8.68
N GLN A 88 -4.04 15.79 8.62
CA GLN A 88 -3.22 16.12 9.79
C GLN A 88 -4.11 16.59 10.95
N CYS A 89 -3.95 15.92 12.08
CA CYS A 89 -4.65 16.22 13.32
C CYS A 89 -3.62 16.10 14.44
N SER A 90 -3.32 17.21 15.14
CA SER A 90 -2.21 17.29 16.12
C SER A 90 -2.30 16.28 17.27
N ASN A 91 -3.49 15.75 17.54
CA ASN A 91 -3.76 14.84 18.65
C ASN A 91 -3.83 13.38 18.20
N ASP A 92 -3.60 13.08 16.92
CA ASP A 92 -3.72 11.74 16.34
C ASP A 92 -2.46 10.90 16.53
N GLU A 93 -2.61 9.58 16.72
CA GLU A 93 -1.52 8.61 16.84
C GLU A 93 -0.50 8.69 15.67
N VAL A 94 -0.94 9.09 14.48
CA VAL A 94 -0.06 9.27 13.31
C VAL A 94 0.96 10.39 13.51
N GLU A 95 0.69 11.37 14.37
CA GLU A 95 1.68 12.42 14.69
C GLU A 95 2.77 11.90 15.63
N ASP A 96 2.55 10.81 16.38
CA ASP A 96 3.64 10.14 17.12
C ASP A 96 4.66 9.55 16.14
N LEU A 97 4.19 9.03 15.00
CA LEU A 97 5.08 8.59 13.91
C LEU A 97 5.86 9.75 13.30
N TYR A 98 5.22 10.91 13.13
CA TYR A 98 5.92 12.11 12.66
C TYR A 98 7.04 12.52 13.63
N ASP A 99 6.73 12.56 14.93
CA ASP A 99 7.68 12.99 15.96
C ASP A 99 8.89 12.05 16.08
N ILE A 100 8.68 10.73 16.06
CA ILE A 100 9.79 9.78 16.13
C ILE A 100 10.66 9.81 14.87
N LEU A 101 10.08 10.02 13.69
CA LEU A 101 10.84 10.16 12.46
C LEU A 101 11.61 11.50 12.41
N CYS A 102 11.09 12.58 13.00
CA CYS A 102 11.86 13.81 13.20
C CYS A 102 13.12 13.55 14.04
N ARG A 103 12.99 12.77 15.13
CA ARG A 103 14.14 12.38 15.96
C ARG A 103 15.15 11.58 15.16
N VAL A 104 14.72 10.58 14.40
CA VAL A 104 15.58 9.81 13.50
C VAL A 104 16.36 10.73 12.56
N LEU A 105 15.67 11.66 11.88
CA LEU A 105 16.32 12.58 10.92
C LEU A 105 17.31 13.54 11.59
N SER A 106 17.09 13.91 12.85
CA SER A 106 18.02 14.75 13.60
C SER A 106 19.35 14.04 13.90
N GLU A 107 19.32 12.71 14.07
CA GLU A 107 20.49 11.88 14.39
C GLU A 107 21.11 11.23 13.14
N ILE A 108 20.30 10.94 12.11
CA ILE A 108 20.67 10.28 10.86
C ILE A 108 20.09 11.08 9.67
N PRO A 109 20.67 12.24 9.32
CA PRO A 109 20.10 13.18 8.35
C PRO A 109 20.14 12.71 6.89
N ASP A 110 20.84 11.61 6.59
CA ASP A 110 20.94 11.05 5.24
C ASP A 110 19.87 9.99 4.92
N VAL A 111 18.95 9.73 5.87
CA VAL A 111 17.73 8.96 5.62
C VAL A 111 16.88 9.67 4.57
N THR A 112 16.49 8.91 3.54
CA THR A 112 15.69 9.43 2.41
C THR A 112 14.38 8.67 2.23
N ALA A 113 14.16 7.61 3.00
CA ALA A 113 12.99 6.76 2.88
C ALA A 113 12.56 6.11 4.19
N VAL A 114 11.29 5.73 4.26
CA VAL A 114 10.70 4.94 5.35
C VAL A 114 10.04 3.72 4.73
N SER A 115 10.28 2.53 5.26
CA SER A 115 9.63 1.30 4.82
C SER A 115 8.54 0.86 5.78
N SER A 116 7.46 0.24 5.27
CA SER A 116 6.37 -0.30 6.09
C SER A 116 5.82 -1.60 5.50
N GLY A 117 5.45 -2.54 6.36
CA GLY A 117 4.95 -3.87 5.98
C GLY A 117 3.48 -3.97 5.62
N ALA A 118 2.74 -2.86 5.47
CA ALA A 118 1.31 -2.88 5.15
C ALA A 118 1.05 -3.51 3.76
N ILE A 119 0.08 -4.44 3.67
CA ILE A 119 -0.19 -5.22 2.46
C ILE A 119 -1.41 -4.68 1.71
N LEU A 120 -2.58 -4.64 2.34
CA LEU A 120 -3.83 -4.17 1.69
C LEU A 120 -4.39 -2.90 2.30
N SER A 121 -3.98 -2.56 3.53
CA SER A 121 -4.50 -1.41 4.25
C SER A 121 -4.07 -0.08 3.62
N ASP A 122 -4.92 0.45 2.74
CA ASP A 122 -4.83 1.84 2.27
C ASP A 122 -4.84 2.83 3.44
N TYR A 123 -5.57 2.50 4.52
CA TYR A 123 -5.60 3.29 5.75
C TYR A 123 -4.19 3.49 6.32
N GLN A 124 -3.41 2.42 6.46
CA GLN A 124 -2.04 2.49 6.97
C GLN A 124 -1.11 3.17 5.97
N ARG A 125 -1.20 2.81 4.68
CA ARG A 125 -0.37 3.39 3.62
C ARG A 125 -0.52 4.91 3.54
N TYR A 126 -1.75 5.42 3.49
CA TYR A 126 -1.99 6.87 3.38
C TYR A 126 -1.44 7.66 4.57
N ARG A 127 -1.42 7.08 5.77
CA ARG A 127 -0.85 7.71 6.97
C ARG A 127 0.67 7.78 6.91
N VAL A 128 1.32 6.67 6.54
CA VAL A 128 2.78 6.63 6.34
C VAL A 128 3.20 7.56 5.20
N GLU A 129 2.49 7.56 4.07
CA GLU A 129 2.74 8.46 2.94
C GLU A 129 2.54 9.93 3.32
N ASN A 130 1.56 10.25 4.16
CA ASN A 130 1.36 11.61 4.62
C ASN A 130 2.52 12.10 5.48
N VAL A 131 2.97 11.28 6.45
CA VAL A 131 4.10 11.60 7.33
C VAL A 131 5.39 11.74 6.53
N THR A 132 5.72 10.74 5.71
CA THR A 132 6.93 10.75 4.87
C THR A 132 6.97 11.95 3.94
N ARG A 133 5.85 12.29 3.28
CA ARG A 133 5.74 13.48 2.44
C ARG A 133 6.04 14.77 3.20
N ARG A 134 5.51 14.94 4.43
CA ARG A 134 5.79 16.14 5.25
C ARG A 134 7.26 16.25 5.66
N LEU A 135 7.95 15.12 5.74
CA LEU A 135 9.38 15.04 6.08
C LEU A 135 10.30 15.00 4.84
N GLY A 136 9.76 15.08 3.63
CA GLY A 136 10.55 14.97 2.39
C GLY A 136 11.11 13.56 2.12
N LEU A 137 10.56 12.52 2.75
CA LEU A 137 10.97 11.13 2.63
C LEU A 137 10.12 10.37 1.60
N ARG A 138 10.66 9.26 1.08
CA ARG A 138 9.93 8.30 0.23
C ARG A 138 9.34 7.16 1.07
N SER A 139 8.11 6.75 0.76
CA SER A 139 7.52 5.55 1.36
C SER A 139 7.89 4.31 0.54
N LEU A 140 8.40 3.26 1.20
CA LEU A 140 8.79 1.98 0.61
C LEU A 140 7.85 0.86 1.11
N CYS A 141 6.75 0.65 0.38
CA CYS A 141 5.71 -0.33 0.72
C CYS A 141 5.65 -1.41 -0.36
N PHE A 142 6.66 -2.27 -0.45
CA PHE A 142 6.76 -3.26 -1.53
C PHE A 142 5.71 -4.37 -1.46
N LEU A 143 5.09 -4.54 -0.30
CA LEU A 143 4.04 -5.54 -0.10
C LEU A 143 2.65 -5.03 -0.50
N TRP A 144 2.53 -3.74 -0.79
CA TRP A 144 1.23 -3.14 -1.06
C TRP A 144 0.58 -3.74 -2.32
N GLN A 145 -0.68 -4.15 -2.18
CA GLN A 145 -1.48 -4.84 -3.21
C GLN A 145 -0.82 -6.11 -3.78
N ARG A 146 0.07 -6.76 -3.02
CA ARG A 146 0.52 -8.11 -3.38
C ARG A 146 -0.60 -9.13 -3.10
N SER A 147 -0.62 -10.20 -3.90
CA SER A 147 -1.46 -11.37 -3.60
C SER A 147 -1.03 -11.94 -2.25
N GLN A 148 -1.95 -12.03 -1.30
CA GLN A 148 -1.66 -12.45 0.07
C GLN A 148 -1.26 -13.94 0.13
N GLU A 149 -1.86 -14.77 -0.71
CA GLU A 149 -1.51 -16.19 -0.82
C GLU A 149 -0.07 -16.35 -1.36
N GLU A 150 0.28 -15.64 -2.42
CA GLU A 150 1.65 -15.66 -2.97
C GLU A 150 2.65 -15.07 -1.99
N LEU A 151 2.26 -13.99 -1.28
CA LEU A 151 3.10 -13.30 -0.32
C LEU A 151 3.42 -14.19 0.88
N LEU A 152 2.44 -14.90 1.45
CA LEU A 152 2.68 -15.84 2.53
C LEU A 152 3.69 -16.93 2.10
N GLU A 153 3.53 -17.44 0.88
CA GLU A 153 4.44 -18.45 0.33
C GLU A 153 5.85 -17.91 0.10
N ASP A 154 5.97 -16.66 -0.34
CA ASP A 154 7.26 -16.00 -0.48
C ASP A 154 7.91 -15.73 0.88
N ILE A 155 7.15 -15.33 1.90
CA ILE A 155 7.65 -15.13 3.27
C ILE A 155 8.23 -16.44 3.81
N VAL A 156 7.48 -17.54 3.70
CA VAL A 156 7.95 -18.88 4.13
C VAL A 156 9.15 -19.33 3.30
N SER A 157 9.09 -19.14 1.98
CA SER A 157 10.17 -19.52 1.06
C SER A 157 11.44 -18.66 1.22
N ALA A 158 11.31 -17.44 1.75
CA ALA A 158 12.41 -16.56 2.12
C ALA A 158 13.13 -17.02 3.39
N GLY A 159 12.65 -18.06 4.08
CA GLY A 159 13.23 -18.51 5.33
C GLY A 159 12.95 -17.57 6.50
N ILE A 160 11.87 -16.79 6.45
CA ILE A 160 11.38 -16.06 7.62
C ILE A 160 10.75 -17.06 8.57
N ASP A 161 11.42 -17.30 9.68
CA ASP A 161 10.92 -18.10 10.78
C ASP A 161 10.13 -17.22 11.74
N ALA A 162 8.81 -17.17 11.54
CA ALA A 162 7.89 -16.45 12.40
C ALA A 162 6.96 -17.40 13.13
N ILE A 163 6.64 -17.10 14.39
CA ILE A 163 5.60 -17.81 15.15
C ILE A 163 4.37 -16.94 15.30
N ILE A 164 3.19 -17.56 15.37
CA ILE A 164 1.95 -16.86 15.72
C ILE A 164 1.99 -16.51 17.22
N ILE A 165 1.79 -15.25 17.55
CA ILE A 165 1.80 -14.73 18.93
C ILE A 165 0.46 -14.18 19.37
N LYS A 166 -0.50 -14.00 18.47
CA LYS A 166 -1.89 -13.63 18.78
C LYS A 166 -2.81 -14.32 17.82
N ILE A 167 -3.98 -14.72 18.30
CA ILE A 167 -5.11 -15.18 17.48
C ILE A 167 -6.38 -14.45 17.93
N ALA A 168 -7.24 -14.12 16.98
CA ALA A 168 -8.49 -13.39 17.22
C ALA A 168 -9.57 -13.68 16.16
N ALA A 169 -9.51 -14.82 15.48
CA ALA A 169 -10.43 -15.16 14.40
C ALA A 169 -10.98 -16.58 14.51
N PHE A 170 -12.17 -16.76 13.94
CA PHE A 170 -12.84 -18.06 13.87
C PHE A 170 -11.98 -19.09 13.13
N GLY A 171 -11.88 -20.30 13.69
CA GLY A 171 -11.08 -21.40 13.15
C GLY A 171 -9.62 -21.40 13.61
N LEU A 172 -9.14 -20.33 14.25
CA LEU A 172 -7.83 -20.31 14.91
C LEU A 172 -7.99 -20.72 16.37
N THR A 173 -7.46 -21.89 16.73
CA THR A 173 -7.45 -22.42 18.11
C THR A 173 -6.12 -22.14 18.79
N VAL A 174 -6.13 -22.11 20.13
CA VAL A 174 -4.90 -21.93 20.92
C VAL A 174 -3.94 -23.09 20.68
N GLU A 175 -4.47 -24.31 20.62
CA GLU A 175 -3.71 -25.55 20.53
C GLU A 175 -3.05 -25.76 19.15
N ASP A 176 -3.71 -25.35 18.05
CA ASP A 176 -3.21 -25.60 16.69
C ASP A 176 -2.37 -24.46 16.11
N PHE A 177 -2.51 -23.24 16.62
CA PHE A 177 -1.93 -22.04 16.01
C PHE A 177 -1.03 -21.23 16.93
N LEU A 178 -1.40 -21.03 18.21
CA LEU A 178 -0.66 -20.12 19.07
C LEU A 178 0.73 -20.69 19.42
N GLY A 179 1.78 -19.93 19.13
CA GLY A 179 3.18 -20.35 19.29
C GLY A 179 3.71 -21.24 18.17
N VAL A 180 2.89 -21.55 17.16
CA VAL A 180 3.27 -22.42 16.06
C VAL A 180 3.98 -21.63 14.96
N HIS A 181 5.02 -22.23 14.39
CA HIS A 181 5.79 -21.67 13.28
C HIS A 181 4.95 -21.55 12.02
N LEU A 182 5.00 -20.39 11.37
CA LEU A 182 4.22 -20.07 10.16
C LEU A 182 4.49 -21.08 9.03
N SER A 183 5.73 -21.55 8.90
CA SER A 183 6.12 -22.56 7.91
C SER A 183 5.38 -23.89 8.06
N SER A 184 4.94 -24.25 9.27
CA SER A 184 4.21 -25.50 9.52
C SER A 184 2.70 -25.36 9.40
N ILE A 185 2.15 -24.14 9.45
CA ILE A 185 0.70 -23.87 9.41
C ILE A 185 0.24 -23.04 8.22
N ALA A 186 1.15 -22.60 7.33
CA ALA A 186 0.80 -21.82 6.13
C ALA A 186 -0.26 -22.51 5.25
N TYR A 187 -0.23 -23.85 5.15
CA TYR A 187 -1.26 -24.58 4.43
C TYR A 187 -2.62 -24.57 5.16
N LYS A 188 -2.65 -24.64 6.49
CA LYS A 188 -3.89 -24.55 7.29
C LYS A 188 -4.50 -23.16 7.13
N LEU A 189 -3.69 -22.11 7.15
CA LEU A 189 -4.15 -20.73 6.91
C LEU A 189 -4.82 -20.58 5.53
N ARG A 190 -4.25 -21.21 4.48
CA ARG A 190 -4.88 -21.24 3.15
C ARG A 190 -6.19 -22.03 3.12
N GLN A 191 -6.27 -23.14 3.84
CA GLN A 191 -7.53 -23.88 3.98
C GLN A 191 -8.60 -23.02 4.66
N LEU A 192 -8.22 -22.18 5.62
CA LEU A 192 -9.11 -21.25 6.30
C LEU A 192 -9.42 -19.97 5.49
N SER A 193 -8.74 -19.72 4.36
CA SER A 193 -9.00 -18.56 3.49
C SER A 193 -9.99 -18.85 2.36
N VAL A 194 -10.37 -20.12 2.15
CA VAL A 194 -11.33 -20.53 1.11
C VAL A 194 -12.72 -20.82 1.71
N PRO A 195 -13.82 -20.75 0.94
CA PRO A 195 -15.16 -21.08 1.45
C PRO A 195 -15.23 -22.49 2.07
N PRO A 196 -16.00 -22.69 3.16
CA PRO A 196 -16.93 -21.73 3.80
C PRO A 196 -16.25 -20.69 4.71
N TRP A 197 -14.92 -20.70 4.81
CA TRP A 197 -14.15 -19.77 5.62
C TRP A 197 -13.77 -18.50 4.82
N SER A 198 -13.28 -17.48 5.52
CA SER A 198 -12.87 -16.20 4.92
C SER A 198 -11.72 -15.53 5.68
N LEU A 199 -10.84 -16.34 6.29
CA LEU A 199 -9.66 -15.85 7.00
C LEU A 199 -8.74 -15.11 6.03
N ASN A 200 -8.24 -13.94 6.44
CA ASN A 200 -7.10 -13.36 5.73
C ASN A 200 -5.84 -14.20 6.00
N VAL A 201 -5.30 -14.80 4.94
CA VAL A 201 -4.13 -15.71 5.03
C VAL A 201 -2.86 -15.03 5.57
N CYS A 202 -2.76 -13.70 5.45
CA CYS A 202 -1.68 -12.89 5.99
C CYS A 202 -2.05 -12.20 7.32
N GLY A 203 -3.28 -12.35 7.83
CA GLY A 203 -3.68 -11.73 9.11
C GLY A 203 -3.83 -10.21 9.05
N GLU A 204 -3.97 -9.60 7.86
CA GLU A 204 -4.09 -8.13 7.69
C GLU A 204 -5.29 -7.53 8.43
N GLY A 205 -6.34 -8.33 8.71
CA GLY A 205 -7.51 -7.92 9.49
C GLY A 205 -7.32 -8.03 11.01
N GLY A 206 -6.12 -8.40 11.47
CA GLY A 206 -5.84 -8.66 12.89
C GLY A 206 -6.23 -10.06 13.34
N GLU A 207 -6.49 -10.99 12.40
CA GLU A 207 -6.89 -12.37 12.72
C GLU A 207 -5.82 -13.12 13.50
N PHE A 208 -4.56 -12.87 13.17
CA PHE A 208 -3.41 -13.34 13.93
C PHE A 208 -2.25 -12.37 13.78
N GLU A 209 -1.39 -12.32 14.80
CA GLU A 209 -0.15 -11.56 14.77
C GLU A 209 1.04 -12.51 14.86
N THR A 210 2.18 -12.08 14.33
CA THR A 210 3.41 -12.88 14.34
C THR A 210 4.57 -12.14 14.96
N VAL A 211 5.57 -12.90 15.41
CA VAL A 211 6.92 -12.38 15.67
C VAL A 211 7.92 -13.21 14.88
N THR A 212 8.89 -12.56 14.25
CA THR A 212 9.99 -13.23 13.56
C THR A 212 11.10 -13.55 14.55
N LEU A 213 11.44 -14.84 14.65
CA LEU A 213 12.52 -15.37 15.48
C LEU A 213 13.84 -15.48 14.71
N ASP A 214 13.79 -15.82 13.43
CA ASP A 214 14.95 -15.87 12.55
C ASP A 214 14.56 -15.48 11.12
N CYS A 215 15.51 -14.95 10.37
CA CYS A 215 15.42 -14.80 8.93
C CYS A 215 16.84 -14.59 8.34
N PRO A 216 17.01 -14.67 7.01
CA PRO A 216 18.33 -14.54 6.39
C PRO A 216 19.02 -13.19 6.61
N ILE A 217 18.32 -12.10 6.98
CA ILE A 217 18.98 -10.83 7.31
C ILE A 217 19.51 -10.75 8.75
N PHE A 218 19.13 -11.68 9.64
CA PHE A 218 19.55 -11.67 11.04
C PHE A 218 20.95 -12.25 11.20
N ASN A 219 21.82 -11.55 11.94
CA ASN A 219 23.14 -12.02 12.39
C ASN A 219 23.05 -13.01 13.56
N SER A 220 21.95 -12.98 14.29
CA SER A 220 21.66 -13.88 15.40
C SER A 220 20.19 -14.26 15.39
N ARG A 221 19.86 -15.52 15.64
CA ARG A 221 18.47 -15.96 15.82
C ARG A 221 18.00 -15.72 17.24
N ILE A 222 16.72 -15.45 17.40
CA ILE A 222 16.06 -15.24 18.67
C ILE A 222 15.53 -16.58 19.18
N ARG A 223 15.94 -17.00 20.37
CA ARG A 223 15.47 -18.24 21.00
C ARG A 223 14.61 -17.93 22.23
N LEU A 224 13.54 -18.70 22.37
CA LEU A 224 12.74 -18.77 23.58
C LEU A 224 13.46 -19.69 24.58
N GLN A 225 13.86 -19.17 25.75
CA GLN A 225 14.48 -20.00 26.81
C GLN A 225 13.44 -20.71 27.68
N SER A 226 12.20 -20.25 27.67
CA SER A 226 11.09 -20.81 28.42
C SER A 226 9.82 -20.78 27.57
N GLU A 227 8.87 -21.65 27.90
CA GLU A 227 7.54 -21.59 27.31
C GLU A 227 6.92 -20.20 27.53
N PRO A 228 6.35 -19.57 26.49
CA PRO A 228 5.65 -18.30 26.64
C PRO A 228 4.44 -18.41 27.56
N GLU A 229 4.09 -17.31 28.22
CA GLU A 229 2.84 -17.24 28.98
C GLU A 229 1.67 -17.01 28.02
N ILE A 230 0.63 -17.86 28.09
CA ILE A 230 -0.61 -17.67 27.33
C ILE A 230 -1.53 -16.75 28.13
N VAL A 231 -1.91 -15.62 27.53
CA VAL A 231 -2.91 -14.71 28.08
C VAL A 231 -4.17 -14.80 27.22
N THR A 232 -5.29 -15.20 27.83
CA THR A 232 -6.58 -15.36 27.14
C THR A 232 -7.52 -14.21 27.48
N HIS A 233 -7.88 -13.40 26.48
CA HIS A 233 -8.86 -12.30 26.59
C HIS A 233 -10.30 -12.78 26.41
N SER A 234 -10.53 -13.72 25.49
CA SER A 234 -11.84 -14.35 25.27
C SER A 234 -11.67 -15.86 25.16
N LYS A 235 -12.46 -16.61 25.94
CA LYS A 235 -12.50 -18.08 25.93
C LYS A 235 -13.62 -18.61 25.03
N ASP A 236 -14.06 -17.84 24.03
CA ASP A 236 -15.05 -18.32 23.07
C ASP A 236 -14.52 -19.59 22.39
N PRO A 237 -15.27 -20.72 22.42
CA PRO A 237 -14.78 -21.99 21.93
C PRO A 237 -14.59 -22.04 20.40
N PHE A 238 -15.12 -21.06 19.67
CA PHE A 238 -15.06 -21.00 18.21
C PHE A 238 -14.12 -19.91 17.68
N SER A 239 -13.91 -18.86 18.47
CA SER A 239 -13.12 -17.67 18.14
C SER A 239 -12.39 -17.14 19.39
N PRO A 240 -11.50 -17.95 20.00
CA PRO A 240 -10.76 -17.51 21.17
C PRO A 240 -9.87 -16.31 20.80
N THR A 241 -9.76 -15.37 21.74
CA THR A 241 -8.77 -14.28 21.65
C THR A 241 -7.70 -14.55 22.67
N ALA A 242 -6.51 -14.88 22.20
CA ALA A 242 -5.37 -15.19 23.06
C ALA A 242 -4.07 -14.70 22.44
N TYR A 243 -3.11 -14.37 23.29
CA TYR A 243 -1.78 -13.98 22.86
C TYR A 243 -0.69 -14.56 23.76
N LEU A 244 0.53 -14.55 23.24
CA LEU A 244 1.73 -14.97 23.95
C LEU A 244 2.46 -13.77 24.52
N ARG A 245 2.71 -13.78 25.82
CA ARG A 245 3.72 -12.93 26.43
C ARG A 245 5.06 -13.66 26.39
N LEU A 246 5.96 -13.18 25.54
CA LEU A 246 7.28 -13.77 25.36
C LEU A 246 8.18 -13.37 26.53
N ARG A 247 8.68 -14.36 27.27
CA ARG A 247 9.60 -14.18 28.39
C ARG A 247 10.92 -14.89 28.10
N ASN A 248 12.01 -14.37 28.66
CA ASN A 248 13.34 -14.98 28.58
C ASN A 248 13.80 -15.28 27.15
N LEU A 249 13.97 -14.22 26.35
CA LEU A 249 14.54 -14.31 25.01
C LEU A 249 16.06 -14.23 25.09
N LEU A 250 16.75 -14.99 24.23
CA LEU A 250 18.20 -14.87 24.00
C LEU A 250 18.52 -14.71 22.51
N LEU A 251 19.69 -14.15 22.23
CA LEU A 251 20.28 -14.14 20.90
C LEU A 251 21.31 -15.26 20.77
N GLU A 252 21.20 -16.05 19.71
CA GLU A 252 22.16 -17.09 19.34
C GLU A 252 22.81 -16.68 18.02
N ALA A 253 24.13 -16.48 18.02
CA ALA A 253 24.87 -16.09 16.83
C ALA A 253 24.75 -17.12 15.70
N LYS A 254 24.62 -16.64 14.46
CA LYS A 254 24.52 -17.48 13.27
C LYS A 254 25.87 -17.58 12.54
N PRO A 255 26.14 -18.70 11.84
CA PRO A 255 27.20 -18.76 10.85
C PRO A 255 27.03 -17.68 9.77
N LEU A 256 28.14 -17.10 9.30
CA LEU A 256 28.10 -16.00 8.31
C LEU A 256 27.49 -16.41 6.96
N ASP A 257 27.56 -17.69 6.60
CA ASP A 257 26.98 -18.26 5.38
C ASP A 257 25.45 -18.39 5.43
N GLU A 258 24.84 -18.35 6.62
CA GLU A 258 23.38 -18.28 6.79
C GLU A 258 22.82 -16.84 6.69
N VAL A 259 23.70 -15.82 6.58
CA VAL A 259 23.33 -14.41 6.61
C VAL A 259 23.45 -13.79 5.21
N CYS A 260 22.32 -13.32 4.68
CA CYS A 260 22.23 -12.58 3.43
C CYS A 260 22.38 -11.08 3.67
N ARG A 261 23.24 -10.43 2.90
CA ARG A 261 23.58 -8.99 2.97
C ARG A 261 23.37 -8.27 1.64
N THR A 262 23.53 -8.97 0.51
CA THR A 262 23.48 -8.34 -0.83
C THR A 262 22.24 -8.76 -1.62
N PRO A 263 21.77 -7.93 -2.58
CA PRO A 263 20.67 -8.28 -3.46
C PRO A 263 20.86 -9.63 -4.16
N GLU A 264 22.08 -9.95 -4.59
CA GLU A 264 22.39 -11.20 -5.29
C GLU A 264 22.17 -12.43 -4.40
N GLN A 265 22.53 -12.33 -3.12
CA GLN A 265 22.29 -13.41 -2.16
C GLN A 265 20.78 -13.65 -1.97
N PHE A 266 19.99 -12.59 -1.79
CA PHE A 266 18.54 -12.72 -1.70
C PHE A 266 17.91 -13.30 -2.96
N LEU A 267 18.32 -12.82 -4.15
CA LEU A 267 17.81 -13.32 -5.43
C LEU A 267 18.21 -14.79 -5.69
N SER A 268 19.27 -15.28 -5.05
CA SER A 268 19.69 -16.68 -5.12
C SER A 268 18.92 -17.61 -4.19
N LEU A 269 18.16 -17.08 -3.21
CA LEU A 269 17.40 -17.89 -2.27
C LEU A 269 16.33 -18.72 -2.99
N LYS A 270 16.22 -19.99 -2.60
CA LYS A 270 15.18 -20.92 -3.06
C LYS A 270 14.55 -21.56 -1.83
N GLY A 271 13.24 -21.36 -1.67
CA GLY A 271 12.44 -22.06 -0.68
C GLY A 271 11.81 -23.31 -1.28
N LYS A 272 11.46 -24.27 -0.41
CA LYS A 272 10.63 -25.43 -0.81
C LYS A 272 9.17 -25.10 -0.58
N HIS A 273 8.39 -25.15 -1.65
CA HIS A 273 6.93 -25.05 -1.61
C HIS A 273 6.33 -26.45 -1.54
N ILE A 274 5.45 -26.69 -0.57
CA ILE A 274 4.68 -27.95 -0.47
C ILE A 274 3.30 -27.70 -1.07
N ASN A 275 3.01 -28.33 -2.20
CA ASN A 275 1.65 -28.37 -2.72
C ASN A 275 0.88 -29.50 -2.03
N VAL A 276 -0.04 -29.15 -1.13
CA VAL A 276 -0.82 -30.13 -0.34
C VAL A 276 -1.71 -30.98 -1.23
N GLU A 277 -2.19 -30.47 -2.36
CA GLU A 277 -3.07 -31.22 -3.27
C GLU A 277 -2.34 -32.36 -3.98
N ASN A 278 -1.05 -32.19 -4.31
CA ASN A 278 -0.30 -33.13 -5.14
C ASN A 278 0.89 -33.78 -4.42
N THR A 279 1.15 -33.47 -3.15
CA THR A 279 2.35 -33.89 -2.39
C THR A 279 3.69 -33.58 -3.08
N SER A 280 3.68 -32.77 -4.13
CA SER A 280 4.87 -32.34 -4.86
C SER A 280 5.55 -31.18 -4.15
N THR A 281 6.88 -31.22 -4.10
CA THR A 281 7.71 -30.10 -3.64
C THR A 281 8.29 -29.38 -4.85
N HIS A 282 8.05 -28.08 -4.93
CA HIS A 282 8.60 -27.22 -5.99
C HIS A 282 9.52 -26.16 -5.39
N GLU A 283 10.58 -25.81 -6.09
CA GLU A 283 11.40 -24.66 -5.70
C GLU A 283 10.66 -23.36 -6.00
N ARG A 284 10.61 -22.47 -5.01
CA ARG A 284 10.01 -21.14 -5.12
C ARG A 284 11.07 -20.08 -4.86
N SER A 285 11.13 -19.09 -5.74
CA SER A 285 12.00 -17.92 -5.55
C SER A 285 11.19 -16.84 -4.83
N PRO A 286 11.53 -16.48 -3.59
CA PRO A 286 10.74 -15.55 -2.79
C PRO A 286 10.95 -14.09 -3.20
N PHE A 287 11.95 -13.79 -4.02
CA PHE A 287 12.27 -12.44 -4.47
C PHE A 287 12.34 -12.38 -5.99
N ILE A 288 11.95 -11.23 -6.53
CA ILE A 288 12.07 -10.89 -7.94
C ILE A 288 13.03 -9.71 -8.10
N THR A 289 13.68 -9.63 -9.26
CA THR A 289 14.56 -8.51 -9.58
C THR A 289 13.77 -7.20 -9.73
N PRO A 290 14.41 -6.02 -9.56
CA PRO A 290 13.77 -4.75 -9.86
C PRO A 290 13.23 -4.66 -11.29
N PHE A 291 13.89 -5.30 -12.27
CA PHE A 291 13.44 -5.36 -13.65
C PHE A 291 12.14 -6.17 -13.81
N GLU A 292 12.06 -7.33 -13.18
CA GLU A 292 10.84 -8.16 -13.16
C GLU A 292 9.69 -7.45 -12.45
N ARG A 293 9.99 -6.73 -11.35
CA ARG A 293 8.99 -5.90 -10.67
C ARG A 293 8.45 -4.81 -11.57
N LEU A 294 9.31 -4.07 -12.28
CA LEU A 294 8.89 -3.05 -13.24
C LEU A 294 8.03 -3.63 -14.36
N LYS A 295 8.40 -4.81 -14.88
CA LYS A 295 7.60 -5.53 -15.87
C LYS A 295 6.22 -5.91 -15.31
N SER A 296 6.15 -6.41 -14.06
CA SER A 296 4.89 -6.73 -13.39
C SER A 296 3.99 -5.50 -13.19
N ILE A 297 4.56 -4.38 -12.75
CA ILE A 297 3.84 -3.11 -12.59
C ILE A 297 3.24 -2.65 -13.93
N SER A 298 4.01 -2.74 -15.02
CA SER A 298 3.51 -2.39 -16.35
C SER A 298 2.29 -3.23 -16.76
N LEU A 299 2.21 -4.50 -16.35
CA LEU A 299 1.06 -5.35 -16.65
C LEU A 299 -0.13 -5.05 -15.73
N LYS A 300 0.13 -4.99 -14.42
CA LYS A 300 -0.90 -4.73 -13.40
C LYS A 300 -1.58 -3.37 -13.58
N THR A 301 -0.81 -2.34 -13.93
CA THR A 301 -1.37 -1.00 -14.21
C THR A 301 -2.37 -1.06 -15.37
N CYS A 302 -2.09 -1.84 -16.42
CA CYS A 302 -3.02 -2.03 -17.52
C CYS A 302 -4.28 -2.81 -17.11
N GLU A 303 -4.13 -3.81 -16.23
CA GLU A 303 -5.26 -4.56 -15.68
C GLU A 303 -6.15 -3.70 -14.77
N GLU A 304 -5.55 -2.85 -13.94
CA GLU A 304 -6.24 -1.88 -13.09
C GLU A 304 -7.06 -0.89 -13.93
N ILE A 305 -6.44 -0.28 -14.94
CA ILE A 305 -7.12 0.61 -15.91
C ILE A 305 -8.30 -0.11 -16.58
N LYS A 306 -8.13 -1.39 -16.94
CA LYS A 306 -9.20 -2.20 -17.54
C LYS A 306 -10.34 -2.46 -16.55
N GLY A 307 -10.03 -2.79 -15.30
CA GLY A 307 -11.03 -3.02 -14.25
C GLY A 307 -11.84 -1.75 -13.94
N ASP A 308 -11.15 -0.62 -13.83
CA ASP A 308 -11.73 0.71 -13.71
C ASP A 308 -12.69 1.04 -14.85
N PHE A 309 -12.28 0.77 -16.09
CA PHE A 309 -13.12 0.96 -17.27
C PHE A 309 -14.40 0.10 -17.23
N ILE A 310 -14.29 -1.16 -16.84
CA ILE A 310 -15.45 -2.06 -16.69
C ILE A 310 -16.41 -1.54 -15.61
N ASN A 311 -15.89 -1.11 -14.47
CA ASN A 311 -16.69 -0.55 -13.38
C ASN A 311 -17.42 0.74 -13.80
N ALA A 312 -16.77 1.60 -14.59
CA ALA A 312 -17.38 2.80 -15.15
C ALA A 312 -18.53 2.46 -16.13
N MET A 313 -18.32 1.49 -17.02
CA MET A 313 -19.36 0.97 -17.93
C MET A 313 -20.59 0.45 -17.16
N LEU A 314 -20.37 -0.37 -16.12
CA LEU A 314 -21.46 -0.90 -15.28
C LEU A 314 -22.27 0.20 -14.59
N ARG A 315 -21.63 1.29 -14.13
CA ARG A 315 -22.32 2.45 -13.55
C ARG A 315 -23.23 3.15 -14.56
N LYS A 316 -22.82 3.28 -15.83
CA LYS A 316 -23.66 3.90 -16.88
C LYS A 316 -24.87 3.04 -17.21
N THR A 317 -24.69 1.72 -17.29
CA THR A 317 -25.81 0.79 -17.53
C THR A 317 -26.84 0.84 -16.39
N ASN A 318 -26.37 0.93 -15.13
CA ASN A 318 -27.25 1.06 -13.97
C ASN A 318 -27.96 2.43 -13.91
N ASN A 319 -27.30 3.52 -14.31
CA ASN A 319 -27.91 4.85 -14.36
C ASN A 319 -28.97 4.97 -15.46
N ASN A 320 -28.82 4.28 -16.59
CA ASN A 320 -29.86 4.21 -17.62
C ASN A 320 -31.12 3.45 -17.16
N GLY A 321 -31.05 2.71 -16.06
CA GLY A 321 -32.20 2.01 -15.46
C GLY A 321 -32.97 2.80 -14.41
N ASN A 322 -32.42 3.90 -13.88
CA ASN A 322 -33.05 4.70 -12.82
C ASN A 322 -33.14 6.16 -13.25
N ASN A 323 -34.22 6.50 -13.96
CA ASN A 323 -34.72 7.87 -14.06
C ASN A 323 -35.28 8.28 -12.68
N ASP A 324 -34.42 8.64 -11.75
CA ASP A 324 -34.84 9.42 -10.59
C ASP A 324 -33.83 10.54 -10.31
N ASN A 325 -34.38 11.75 -10.31
CA ASN A 325 -33.73 13.03 -10.12
C ASN A 325 -32.89 13.06 -8.83
N GLN A 326 -31.64 12.63 -8.87
CA GLN A 326 -30.66 13.05 -7.87
C GLN A 326 -30.13 14.43 -8.27
N LYS A 327 -30.86 15.45 -7.81
CA LYS A 327 -30.29 16.77 -7.56
C LYS A 327 -28.99 16.58 -6.78
N TYR A 328 -27.89 17.07 -7.34
CA TYR A 328 -26.69 17.35 -6.56
C TYR A 328 -27.00 18.55 -5.64
N ASP A 329 -27.82 18.34 -4.63
CA ASP A 329 -28.05 19.29 -3.55
C ASP A 329 -26.79 19.34 -2.66
N GLU A 330 -26.32 20.56 -2.44
CA GLU A 330 -25.49 21.05 -1.32
C GLU A 330 -24.63 20.00 -0.60
N CYS A 331 -23.47 19.68 -1.18
CA CYS A 331 -22.43 18.96 -0.47
C CYS A 331 -21.24 19.91 -0.28
N ASP A 332 -20.97 20.27 0.98
CA ASP A 332 -19.77 20.94 1.48
C ASP A 332 -18.61 20.87 0.50
N ARG A 333 -18.02 22.02 0.12
CA ARG A 333 -16.81 22.11 -0.73
C ARG A 333 -15.82 21.01 -0.35
N LYS A 334 -15.87 19.91 -1.09
CA LYS A 334 -15.08 18.71 -0.83
C LYS A 334 -13.66 19.09 -1.17
N SER A 335 -12.79 19.20 -0.16
CA SER A 335 -11.36 19.47 -0.32
C SER A 335 -10.75 18.70 -1.50
N ILE A 336 -9.89 19.35 -2.28
CA ILE A 336 -9.12 18.79 -3.40
C ILE A 336 -8.57 17.38 -3.13
N ASN A 337 -8.20 17.11 -1.86
CA ASN A 337 -7.69 15.81 -1.41
C ASN A 337 -8.66 14.64 -1.67
N ASN A 338 -9.96 14.88 -1.79
CA ASN A 338 -10.95 13.82 -1.99
C ASN A 338 -10.93 13.18 -3.38
N PHE A 339 -10.42 13.89 -4.40
CA PHE A 339 -10.36 13.39 -5.79
C PHE A 339 -8.99 13.58 -6.43
N ALA A 340 -8.05 14.26 -5.77
CA ALA A 340 -6.70 14.42 -6.26
C ALA A 340 -5.67 14.02 -5.20
N ARG A 341 -4.73 13.19 -5.62
CA ARG A 341 -3.54 12.80 -4.88
C ARG A 341 -2.43 13.82 -5.12
N SER A 342 -1.92 14.43 -4.06
CA SER A 342 -0.73 15.29 -4.19
C SER A 342 0.54 14.46 -4.46
N LEU A 343 1.36 14.91 -5.41
CA LEU A 343 2.71 14.40 -5.66
C LEU A 343 3.81 15.12 -4.85
N GLY A 344 3.45 16.15 -4.06
CA GLY A 344 4.40 17.08 -3.45
C GLY A 344 4.71 18.30 -4.34
N ASN A 345 5.37 19.32 -3.78
CA ASN A 345 5.75 20.56 -4.48
C ASN A 345 4.59 21.30 -5.19
N GLY A 346 3.37 21.20 -4.66
CA GLY A 346 2.19 21.81 -5.29
C GLY A 346 1.63 21.05 -6.49
N MET A 347 2.17 19.89 -6.85
CA MET A 347 1.64 19.04 -7.92
C MET A 347 0.58 18.06 -7.39
N TYR A 348 -0.42 17.78 -8.23
CA TYR A 348 -1.53 16.88 -7.95
C TYR A 348 -1.83 15.99 -9.16
N VAL A 349 -2.25 14.75 -8.90
CA VAL A 349 -2.77 13.77 -9.88
C VAL A 349 -4.21 13.48 -9.48
N THR A 350 -5.15 13.63 -10.40
CA THR A 350 -6.57 13.38 -10.11
C THR A 350 -6.94 11.92 -10.23
N SER A 351 -8.12 11.57 -9.71
CA SER A 351 -8.82 10.35 -10.10
C SER A 351 -9.09 10.34 -11.60
N ASN A 352 -9.30 9.14 -12.14
CA ASN A 352 -9.69 8.94 -13.53
C ASN A 352 -11.10 9.50 -13.77
N TYR A 353 -11.27 10.18 -14.91
CA TYR A 353 -12.57 10.62 -15.43
C TYR A 353 -12.85 9.86 -16.70
N TYR A 354 -14.06 9.32 -16.84
CA TYR A 354 -14.34 8.32 -17.87
C TYR A 354 -15.37 8.83 -18.87
N GLY A 355 -15.03 8.65 -20.13
CA GLY A 355 -15.95 8.68 -21.24
C GLY A 355 -16.17 7.27 -21.74
N THR A 356 -17.41 6.87 -21.94
CA THR A 356 -17.69 5.54 -22.51
C THR A 356 -18.31 5.67 -23.91
N GLY A 357 -17.67 5.00 -24.87
CA GLY A 357 -18.13 4.83 -26.23
C GLY A 357 -17.64 3.48 -26.75
N GLU A 358 -18.55 2.67 -27.30
CA GLU A 358 -18.26 1.37 -27.90
C GLU A 358 -17.71 1.51 -29.32
N LYS A 359 -18.06 2.59 -30.02
CA LYS A 359 -17.69 2.84 -31.43
C LYS A 359 -16.69 3.97 -31.57
N VAL A 360 -16.02 4.02 -32.72
CA VAL A 360 -15.11 5.12 -33.08
C VAL A 360 -15.87 6.46 -33.13
N ASP A 361 -17.09 6.45 -33.66
CA ASP A 361 -17.92 7.66 -33.78
C ASP A 361 -18.41 8.20 -32.43
N GLU A 362 -18.36 7.36 -31.38
CA GLU A 362 -18.73 7.72 -30.00
C GLU A 362 -17.55 8.30 -29.21
N ILE A 363 -16.32 8.29 -29.77
CA ILE A 363 -15.13 8.84 -29.11
C ILE A 363 -15.32 10.31 -28.80
N TYR A 364 -15.93 11.06 -29.71
CA TYR A 364 -16.18 12.49 -29.52
C TYR A 364 -17.04 12.70 -28.26
N GLU A 365 -18.21 12.06 -28.19
CA GLU A 365 -19.14 12.16 -27.07
C GLU A 365 -18.54 11.62 -25.77
N ALA A 366 -17.82 10.50 -25.82
CA ALA A 366 -17.12 9.95 -24.67
C ALA A 366 -16.08 10.94 -24.12
N THR A 367 -15.31 11.57 -25.01
CA THR A 367 -14.32 12.57 -24.61
C THR A 367 -15.00 13.77 -23.96
N GLU A 368 -16.13 14.25 -24.50
CA GLU A 368 -16.90 15.34 -23.89
C GLU A 368 -17.45 14.96 -22.50
N ASP A 369 -17.95 13.74 -22.32
CA ASP A 369 -18.44 13.23 -21.03
C ASP A 369 -17.32 13.20 -19.97
N ALA A 370 -16.16 12.63 -20.30
CA ALA A 370 -14.99 12.62 -19.41
C ALA A 370 -14.57 14.04 -19.02
N PHE A 371 -14.54 14.95 -19.99
CA PHE A 371 -14.14 16.34 -19.78
C PHE A 371 -15.15 17.09 -18.92
N SER A 372 -16.45 16.84 -19.12
CA SER A 372 -17.54 17.43 -18.34
C SER A 372 -17.48 16.99 -16.87
N GLN A 373 -17.29 15.69 -16.62
CA GLN A 373 -17.11 15.16 -15.26
C GLN A 373 -15.91 15.83 -14.56
N MET A 374 -14.78 15.93 -15.25
CA MET A 374 -13.58 16.60 -14.74
C MET A 374 -13.83 18.08 -14.45
N LYS A 375 -14.39 18.81 -15.42
CA LYS A 375 -14.69 20.24 -15.30
C LYS A 375 -15.61 20.52 -14.13
N ASN A 376 -16.65 19.70 -13.92
CA ASN A 376 -17.56 19.83 -12.78
C ASN A 376 -16.82 19.70 -11.45
N VAL A 377 -15.94 18.69 -11.33
CA VAL A 377 -15.15 18.50 -10.11
C VAL A 377 -14.16 19.65 -9.89
N PHE A 378 -13.54 20.17 -10.96
CA PHE A 378 -12.55 21.24 -10.87
C PHE A 378 -13.22 22.58 -10.55
N ALA A 379 -14.37 22.88 -11.17
CA ALA A 379 -15.17 24.07 -10.88
C ALA A 379 -15.66 24.10 -9.44
N LEU A 380 -16.14 22.96 -8.89
CA LEU A 380 -16.50 22.83 -7.47
C LEU A 380 -15.33 23.13 -6.52
N ASN A 381 -14.10 23.03 -7.00
CA ASN A 381 -12.87 23.26 -6.24
C ASN A 381 -12.15 24.55 -6.65
N GLU A 382 -12.77 25.41 -7.46
CA GLU A 382 -12.20 26.66 -7.95
C GLU A 382 -10.85 26.47 -8.68
N ILE A 383 -10.63 25.29 -9.29
CA ILE A 383 -9.44 24.99 -10.08
C ILE A 383 -9.66 25.48 -11.50
N LYS A 384 -8.81 26.42 -11.93
CA LYS A 384 -8.84 27.01 -13.27
C LYS A 384 -8.05 26.14 -14.27
N PRO A 385 -8.43 26.12 -15.55
CA PRO A 385 -7.73 25.35 -16.59
C PRO A 385 -6.25 25.74 -16.73
N GLN A 386 -5.89 27.01 -16.49
CA GLN A 386 -4.50 27.49 -16.51
C GLN A 386 -3.63 26.90 -15.39
N GLN A 387 -4.24 26.28 -14.37
CA GLN A 387 -3.51 25.59 -13.30
C GLN A 387 -3.21 24.12 -13.65
N ILE A 388 -3.70 23.62 -14.79
CA ILE A 388 -3.50 22.25 -15.23
C ILE A 388 -2.20 22.16 -16.02
N VAL A 389 -1.27 21.32 -15.55
CA VAL A 389 0.05 21.15 -16.19
C VAL A 389 0.01 20.10 -17.31
N GLN A 390 -0.71 18.99 -17.08
CA GLN A 390 -0.71 17.84 -17.97
C GLN A 390 -2.00 17.02 -17.86
N PHE A 391 -2.52 16.58 -19.00
CA PHE A 391 -3.54 15.54 -19.09
C PHE A 391 -2.91 14.20 -19.46
N ILE A 392 -3.24 13.14 -18.72
CA ILE A 392 -2.99 11.76 -19.15
C ILE A 392 -4.32 11.22 -19.65
N VAL A 393 -4.39 10.95 -20.94
CA VAL A 393 -5.59 10.43 -21.59
C VAL A 393 -5.37 8.97 -21.91
N VAL A 394 -6.28 8.11 -21.47
CA VAL A 394 -6.23 6.69 -21.78
C VAL A 394 -7.38 6.34 -22.72
N LEU A 395 -7.06 5.91 -23.94
CA LEU A 395 -8.02 5.41 -24.91
C LEU A 395 -8.02 3.88 -24.89
N SER A 396 -9.18 3.27 -24.68
CA SER A 396 -9.37 1.80 -24.75
C SER A 396 -9.43 1.28 -26.19
N GLN A 397 -9.41 2.17 -27.18
CA GLN A 397 -9.38 1.84 -28.60
C GLN A 397 -7.97 1.95 -29.16
N ARG A 398 -7.70 1.20 -30.24
CA ARG A 398 -6.46 1.34 -31.01
C ARG A 398 -6.39 2.75 -31.60
N LEU A 399 -5.23 3.40 -31.47
CA LEU A 399 -4.98 4.73 -32.04
C LEU A 399 -4.92 4.70 -33.58
N SER A 400 -6.07 4.72 -34.23
CA SER A 400 -6.18 5.02 -35.67
C SER A 400 -6.19 6.54 -35.89
N PRO A 401 -5.92 7.01 -37.13
CA PRO A 401 -6.09 8.42 -37.48
C PRO A 401 -7.48 8.96 -37.14
N ASP A 402 -8.54 8.18 -37.38
CA ASP A 402 -9.93 8.58 -37.11
C ASP A 402 -10.21 8.71 -35.61
N VAL A 403 -9.77 7.72 -34.82
CA VAL A 403 -9.86 7.71 -33.35
C VAL A 403 -9.15 8.94 -32.79
N PHE A 404 -7.92 9.20 -33.25
CA PHE A 404 -7.15 10.35 -32.80
C PHE A 404 -7.80 11.67 -33.23
N SER A 405 -8.28 11.77 -34.47
CA SER A 405 -8.93 13.00 -34.98
C SER A 405 -10.19 13.33 -34.18
N SER A 406 -11.06 12.34 -33.97
CA SER A 406 -12.32 12.51 -33.24
C SER A 406 -12.07 12.87 -31.76
N PHE A 407 -11.15 12.17 -31.10
CA PHE A 407 -10.69 12.52 -29.75
C PHE A 407 -10.10 13.93 -29.70
N ASN A 408 -9.20 14.26 -30.63
CA ASN A 408 -8.49 15.53 -30.63
C ASN A 408 -9.43 16.72 -30.84
N GLU A 409 -10.41 16.58 -31.74
CA GLU A 409 -11.44 17.58 -31.98
C GLU A 409 -12.27 17.84 -30.72
N ALA A 410 -12.76 16.79 -30.05
CA ALA A 410 -13.50 16.91 -28.80
C ALA A 410 -12.65 17.54 -27.69
N TYR A 411 -11.42 17.04 -27.49
CA TYR A 411 -10.50 17.52 -26.46
C TYR A 411 -10.18 19.01 -26.65
N THR A 412 -9.77 19.41 -27.86
CA THR A 412 -9.41 20.80 -28.14
C THR A 412 -10.62 21.72 -28.07
N GLY A 413 -11.76 21.28 -28.58
CA GLY A 413 -13.02 22.01 -28.50
C GLY A 413 -13.48 22.24 -27.06
N GLN A 414 -13.35 21.25 -26.18
CA GLN A 414 -13.72 21.36 -24.75
C GLN A 414 -12.73 22.21 -23.96
N LEU A 415 -11.43 22.05 -24.19
CA LEU A 415 -10.40 22.83 -23.51
C LEU A 415 -10.48 24.32 -23.89
N ASN A 416 -10.65 24.62 -25.17
CA ASN A 416 -10.78 26.01 -25.65
C ASN A 416 -12.03 26.67 -25.08
N ARG A 417 -13.19 25.99 -25.11
CA ARG A 417 -14.43 26.48 -24.49
C ARG A 417 -14.23 26.79 -23.01
N TRP A 418 -13.54 25.92 -22.28
CA TRP A 418 -13.28 26.14 -20.86
C TRP A 418 -12.34 27.33 -20.60
N LEU A 419 -11.33 27.54 -21.45
CA LEU A 419 -10.43 28.69 -21.34
C LEU A 419 -11.14 30.01 -21.65
N GLU A 420 -11.97 30.04 -22.70
CA GLU A 420 -12.78 31.21 -23.07
C GLU A 420 -13.74 31.61 -21.95
N GLU A 421 -14.42 30.64 -21.32
CA GLU A 421 -15.28 30.90 -20.16
C GLU A 421 -14.52 31.60 -19.01
N VAL A 422 -13.26 31.20 -18.76
CA VAL A 422 -12.44 31.76 -17.68
C VAL A 422 -11.81 33.11 -18.04
N GLU A 423 -11.51 33.35 -19.33
CA GLU A 423 -11.06 34.67 -19.79
C GLU A 423 -12.17 35.73 -19.72
N ILE A 424 -13.41 35.35 -20.03
CA ILE A 424 -14.57 36.24 -19.89
C ILE A 424 -14.76 36.67 -18.43
N ASP A 425 -14.53 35.76 -17.47
CA ASP A 425 -14.57 36.07 -16.04
C ASP A 425 -13.37 36.94 -15.59
N SER A 426 -12.20 36.76 -16.18
CA SER A 426 -10.97 37.48 -15.80
C SER A 426 -10.91 38.92 -16.35
N ILE A 427 -11.52 39.21 -17.51
CA ILE A 427 -11.64 40.58 -18.04
C ILE A 427 -12.36 41.51 -17.03
N ASN A 428 -13.20 40.96 -16.15
CA ASN A 428 -13.87 41.70 -15.08
C ASN A 428 -13.03 41.86 -13.79
N SER A 429 -11.84 41.24 -13.69
CA SER A 429 -10.97 41.30 -12.51
C SER A 429 -9.51 41.57 -12.86
N LYS A 430 -8.97 42.71 -12.38
CA LYS A 430 -7.56 43.09 -12.54
C LYS A 430 -6.66 42.14 -11.76
N THR A 431 -6.18 41.06 -12.39
CA THR A 431 -5.16 40.17 -11.81
C THR A 431 -4.08 39.84 -12.83
N GLU A 432 -2.85 39.71 -12.33
CA GLU A 432 -1.59 39.60 -13.07
C GLU A 432 -1.55 38.41 -14.05
N TYR A 433 -0.93 38.65 -15.21
CA TYR A 433 -0.65 37.67 -16.26
C TYR A 433 0.17 36.50 -15.69
N ILE A 434 -0.46 35.37 -15.40
CA ILE A 434 0.23 34.08 -15.39
C ILE A 434 0.42 33.72 -16.86
N ASP A 435 1.67 33.60 -17.32
CA ASP A 435 1.97 33.11 -18.67
C ASP A 435 1.20 31.81 -18.92
N SER A 436 0.21 31.89 -19.82
CA SER A 436 -0.79 30.87 -20.07
C SER A 436 -0.17 29.75 -20.90
N TYR A 437 0.55 28.84 -20.25
CA TYR A 437 0.92 27.59 -20.90
C TYR A 437 -0.33 26.71 -21.04
N MET A 438 -0.63 26.31 -22.27
CA MET A 438 -1.61 25.25 -22.53
C MET A 438 -1.18 23.99 -21.77
N PRO A 439 -2.11 23.30 -21.08
CA PRO A 439 -1.80 22.01 -20.49
C PRO A 439 -1.24 21.06 -21.54
N THR A 440 -0.12 20.42 -21.24
CA THR A 440 0.41 19.36 -22.10
C THR A 440 -0.53 18.15 -22.05
N ARG A 441 -0.45 17.24 -23.02
CA ARG A 441 -1.21 15.99 -22.96
C ARG A 441 -0.36 14.81 -23.37
N VAL A 442 -0.65 13.66 -22.77
CA VAL A 442 -0.09 12.36 -23.13
C VAL A 442 -1.24 11.41 -23.38
N CYS A 443 -1.34 10.90 -24.61
CA CYS A 443 -2.32 9.89 -24.97
C CYS A 443 -1.71 8.49 -24.85
N ILE A 444 -2.34 7.61 -24.09
CA ILE A 444 -1.98 6.21 -23.91
C ILE A 444 -3.11 5.37 -24.50
N CYS A 445 -2.78 4.41 -25.36
CA CYS A 445 -3.77 3.54 -25.97
C CYS A 445 -3.62 2.11 -25.48
N VAL A 446 -4.73 1.55 -25.01
CA VAL A 446 -4.84 0.17 -24.54
C VAL A 446 -5.48 -0.63 -25.67
N ASN A 447 -4.71 -1.48 -26.35
CA ASN A 447 -5.27 -2.32 -27.41
C ASN A 447 -6.03 -3.50 -26.76
N SER A 448 -7.35 -3.52 -26.85
CA SER A 448 -8.19 -4.60 -26.31
C SER A 448 -7.99 -5.94 -27.03
N ASN A 449 -7.43 -5.93 -28.25
CA ASN A 449 -7.09 -7.15 -28.98
C ASN A 449 -5.71 -7.68 -28.57
N ALA A 450 -5.67 -8.57 -27.58
CA ALA A 450 -4.91 -9.82 -27.66
C ALA A 450 -5.07 -10.63 -26.38
N GLN A 451 -5.37 -11.93 -26.54
CA GLN A 451 -5.06 -12.99 -25.57
C GLN A 451 -3.55 -13.12 -25.25
N PHE A 452 -2.73 -12.12 -25.60
CA PHE A 452 -1.28 -12.09 -25.40
C PHE A 452 -0.87 -10.70 -24.96
N ILE A 453 -0.65 -10.55 -23.65
CA ILE A 453 -0.37 -9.31 -22.91
C ILE A 453 0.99 -8.64 -23.24
N GLN A 454 1.73 -9.06 -24.29
CA GLN A 454 3.13 -8.64 -24.48
C GLN A 454 3.42 -7.42 -25.38
N ASN A 455 2.44 -6.78 -26.03
CA ASN A 455 2.72 -5.65 -26.94
C ASN A 455 1.85 -4.42 -26.67
N TYR A 456 2.08 -3.74 -25.55
CA TYR A 456 1.62 -2.36 -25.37
C TYR A 456 2.59 -1.41 -26.08
N GLN A 457 2.11 -0.64 -27.06
CA GLN A 457 2.87 0.49 -27.61
C GLN A 457 2.41 1.76 -26.88
N ILE A 458 3.26 2.28 -25.99
CA ILE A 458 3.13 3.66 -25.52
C ILE A 458 3.56 4.54 -26.70
N LYS A 459 2.61 5.19 -27.36
CA LYS A 459 2.90 6.25 -28.34
C LYS A 459 2.59 7.59 -27.70
N THR A 460 3.63 8.29 -27.26
CA THR A 460 3.54 9.69 -26.83
C THR A 460 3.36 10.58 -28.05
N TRP A 461 2.22 11.26 -28.12
CA TRP A 461 1.99 12.38 -29.03
C TRP A 461 1.98 13.65 -28.18
N TYR A 462 2.89 14.57 -28.49
CA TYR A 462 3.00 15.87 -27.84
C TYR A 462 2.00 16.87 -28.43
#